data_AF-W4V3A2-F1
#
_entry.id   AF-W4V3A2-F1
#
_cell.length_a   1.000
_cell.length_b   1.000
_cell.length_c   1.000
_cell.angle_alpha   90.00
_cell.angle_beta   90.00
_cell.angle_gamma   90.00
#
_symmetry.space_group_name_H-M   'P 1'
#
loop_
_entity.id
_entity.type
_entity.pdbx_description
1 polymer ?
#
loop_
_entity_poly.entity_id
_entity_poly.type
_entity_poly.pdbx_seq_one_letter_code
_entity_poly.pdbx_strand_id
1 'polypeptide(L)' 'MINGKVVKPGAEVKVGDIIEIRFGNNTTRVEVTAISEHVLKSESKDMYIIR' A
#
# COMPACT_ATOMS: atom_id res chain seq x y z
N MET A 1 3.79 -2.20 7.90
CA MET A 1 5.17 -2.51 7.49
C MET A 1 5.28 -2.37 5.98
N ILE A 2 6.45 -2.07 5.45
CA ILE A 2 6.70 -2.05 4.00
C ILE A 2 7.88 -2.97 3.73
N ASN A 3 7.69 -3.97 2.87
CA ASN A 3 8.68 -5.00 2.56
C ASN A 3 9.30 -5.64 3.83
N GLY A 4 8.46 -5.89 4.85
CA GLY A 4 8.88 -6.47 6.14
C GLY A 4 9.60 -5.50 7.10
N LYS A 5 9.80 -4.23 6.71
CA LYS A 5 10.39 -3.20 7.58
C LYS A 5 9.31 -2.35 8.25
N VAL A 6 9.50 -2.07 9.54
CA VAL A 6 8.66 -1.10 10.26
C VAL A 6 9.07 0.30 9.81
N VAL A 7 8.11 1.07 9.32
CA VAL A 7 8.33 2.42 8.81
C VAL A 7 7.41 3.41 9.52
N LYS A 8 7.81 4.69 9.54
CA LYS A 8 6.99 5.77 10.09
C LYS A 8 5.90 6.19 9.08
N PRO A 9 4.79 6.79 9.56
CA PRO A 9 3.87 7.48 8.67
C PRO A 9 4.63 8.59 7.92
N GLY A 10 4.53 8.60 6.59
CA GLY A 10 5.32 9.48 5.71
C GLY A 10 6.53 8.82 5.06
N ALA A 11 6.72 7.50 5.24
CA ALA A 11 7.70 6.76 4.44
C ALA A 11 7.32 6.80 2.95
N GLU A 12 8.32 7.10 2.12
CA GLU A 12 8.18 7.09 0.67
C GLU A 12 7.94 5.65 0.19
N VAL A 13 6.98 5.47 -0.72
CA VAL A 13 6.61 4.18 -1.30
C VAL A 13 6.92 4.16 -2.78
N LYS A 14 7.17 2.96 -3.30
CA LYS A 14 7.44 2.72 -4.73
C LYS A 14 6.46 1.70 -5.28
N VAL A 15 6.24 1.78 -6.59
CA VAL A 15 5.49 0.75 -7.32
C VAL A 15 6.22 -0.59 -7.16
N GLY A 16 5.47 -1.62 -6.78
CA GLY A 16 5.98 -2.95 -6.43
C GLY A 16 6.20 -3.16 -4.92
N ASP A 17 6.05 -2.13 -4.09
CA ASP A 17 6.17 -2.31 -2.64
C ASP A 17 4.99 -3.11 -2.07
N ILE A 18 5.30 -3.99 -1.13
CA ILE A 18 4.30 -4.75 -0.37
C ILE A 18 4.11 -4.08 0.98
N ILE A 19 2.94 -3.49 1.17
CA ILE A 19 2.52 -2.86 2.41
C ILE A 19 1.70 -3.89 3.20
N GLU A 20 2.15 -4.17 4.42
CA GLU A 20 1.42 -5.00 5.36
C GLU A 20 0.78 -4.09 6.41
N ILE A 21 -0.54 -4.12 6.51
CA ILE A 21 -1.33 -3.33 7.46
C ILE A 21 -2.00 -4.29 8.43
N ARG A 22 -1.78 -4.08 9.72
CA ARG A 22 -2.42 -4.86 10.78
C ARG A 22 -3.59 -4.11 11.37
N PHE A 23 -4.80 -4.60 11.14
CA PHE A 23 -6.04 -4.10 11.71
C PHE A 23 -6.53 -5.06 12.80
N GLY A 24 -6.16 -4.76 14.06
CA GLY A 24 -6.42 -5.63 15.21
C GLY A 24 -5.70 -6.98 15.07
N ASN A 25 -6.46 -8.06 14.93
CA ASN A 25 -5.92 -9.40 14.70
C ASN A 25 -5.77 -9.76 13.22
N ASN A 26 -6.33 -8.97 12.30
CA ASN A 26 -6.22 -9.20 10.87
C ASN A 26 -4.97 -8.50 10.32
N THR A 27 -4.28 -9.19 9.42
CA THR A 27 -3.14 -8.64 8.69
C THR A 27 -3.50 -8.65 7.22
N THR A 28 -3.62 -7.46 6.63
CA THR A 28 -3.91 -7.27 5.21
C THR A 28 -2.61 -6.93 4.50
N ARG A 29 -2.30 -7.62 3.41
CA ARG A 29 -1.18 -7.28 2.54
C ARG A 29 -1.72 -6.63 1.29
N VAL A 30 -1.12 -5.51 0.91
CA VAL A 30 -1.44 -4.81 -0.31
C VAL A 30 -0.16 -4.55 -1.10
N GLU A 31 -0.23 -4.76 -2.40
CA GLU A 31 0.87 -4.50 -3.33
C GLU A 31 0.57 -3.19 -4.08
N VAL A 32 1.53 -2.26 -4.09
CA VAL A 32 1.38 -0.99 -4.80
C VAL A 32 1.61 -1.21 -6.29
N THR A 33 0.61 -1.00 -7.13
CA THR A 33 0.69 -1.18 -8.59
C THR A 33 0.91 0.12 -9.35
N ALA A 34 0.54 1.25 -8.76
CA ALA A 34 0.79 2.57 -9.33
C ALA A 34 0.87 3.64 -8.24
N ILE A 35 1.53 4.76 -8.53
CA ILE A 35 1.58 5.96 -7.68
C ILE A 35 1.30 7.17 -8.58
N SER A 36 0.34 8.00 -8.18
CA SER A 36 -0.08 9.20 -8.89
C SER A 36 -0.48 10.24 -7.86
N GLU A 37 -0.11 11.50 -8.10
CA GLU A 37 -0.47 12.62 -7.22
C GLU A 37 -1.96 12.97 -7.31
N HIS A 38 -2.60 12.66 -8.45
CA HIS A 38 -4.02 12.93 -8.67
C HIS A 38 -4.71 11.63 -9.08
N VAL A 39 -5.69 11.20 -8.28
CA VAL A 39 -6.35 9.90 -8.44
C VAL A 39 -7.85 10.09 -8.25
N LEU A 40 -8.64 9.69 -9.25
CA LEU A 40 -10.09 9.63 -9.08
C LEU A 40 -10.48 8.39 -8.27
N LYS A 41 -11.61 8.46 -7.57
CA LYS A 41 -12.12 7.33 -6.77
C LYS A 41 -12.24 6.03 -7.58
N SER A 42 -12.62 6.13 -8.85
CA SER A 42 -12.71 4.99 -9.78
C SER A 42 -11.36 4.34 -10.05
N GLU A 43 -10.29 5.14 -10.16
CA GLU A 43 -8.94 4.70 -10.53
C GLU A 43 -8.12 4.24 -9.33
N SER A 44 -8.52 4.63 -8.12
CA SER A 44 -7.85 4.24 -6.87
C SER A 44 -7.73 2.72 -6.68
N LYS A 45 -8.65 1.95 -7.25
CA LYS A 45 -8.63 0.48 -7.18
C LYS A 45 -7.49 -0.14 -7.98
N ASP A 46 -7.03 0.53 -9.03
CA ASP A 46 -5.97 0.04 -9.90
C ASP A 46 -4.58 0.40 -9.35
N MET A 47 -4.52 1.15 -8.25
CA MET A 47 -3.28 1.60 -7.61
C MET A 47 -2.72 0.61 -6.59
N TYR A 48 -3.55 -0.34 -6.13
CA TYR A 48 -3.10 -1.39 -5.25
C TYR A 48 -3.91 -2.67 -5.42
N ILE A 49 -3.27 -3.81 -5.18
CA ILE A 49 -3.91 -5.12 -5.17
C ILE A 49 -3.87 -5.68 -3.75
N ILE A 50 -5.02 -6.09 -3.22
CA ILE A 50 -5.12 -6.77 -1.93
C ILE A 50 -4.74 -8.25 -2.14
N ARG A 51 -3.85 -8.78 -1.29
CA ARG A 51 -3.45 -10.18 -1.25
C ARG A 51 -3.72 -10.82 0.11
#